data_AF-A0A1E1JZJ3-F1
#
_entry.id   AF-A0A1E1JZJ3-F1
#
_cell.length_a   1.000
_cell.length_b   1.000
_cell.length_c   1.000
_cell.angle_alpha   90.00
_cell.angle_beta   90.00
_cell.angle_gamma   90.00
#
_symmetry.space_group_name_H-M   'P 1'
#
loop_
_entity.id
_entity.type
_entity.pdbx_description
1 polymer ?
#
loop_
_entity_poly.entity_id
_entity_poly.type
_entity_poly.pdbx_seq_one_letter_code
_entity_poly.pdbx_strand_id
1 'polypeptide(L)'
;MPKAIVMQHIEGKPGKVYYPLVIKDIPTPSPGPKDLTIQIHAAALNHRDFFLRQALYPSPSFDVPLLADGYGIVTAIGTSASKSWLGKKVILTPGRGWKDSPDGPESPSGYAILGGTKTFSLGTLSEVVVVSEDEVEPAPTHLSSAENAALPLTGLTGWRAFMTKSGNAEKGRNILITGIGGGVALNVLQFAVAVGCNVYVTSGGQEKIEKAKAMGAKGGVSYKEEGWDKELKKQLPKDRPYIDAIIDGAGGDVVAKGARLLKAGGVIVQYGMTVSPKMDWSMNAVLKNLELRGSTMGSRQEFRDMVAFVNEKNIKPVVSRSVKGIENLKDIDSLFDDIRDGKQFGKLVIELVTEEVGGISMLNISHPVIWDLLMSTHITDDTHGYSYIDDLLSGAPITHVHEAYIDRRRTAESSSLRSSPSENTLLRLGTQFPTQASKPASSPKISINMPVTSTFLYKPQKFRDAIQY
;
A
#
# COMPACT_ATOMS: atom_id res chain seq x y z
N MET A 1 18.58 14.83 11.74
CA MET A 1 18.50 13.60 10.93
C MET A 1 17.02 13.30 10.74
N PRO A 2 16.59 12.58 9.68
CA PRO A 2 15.22 12.08 9.63
C PRO A 2 14.99 11.06 10.74
N LYS A 3 13.78 11.03 11.28
CA LYS A 3 13.38 10.17 12.39
C LYS A 3 12.62 8.95 11.89
N ALA A 4 12.71 7.87 12.65
CA ALA A 4 11.95 6.63 12.45
C ALA A 4 11.52 6.02 13.78
N ILE A 5 10.41 5.26 13.76
CA ILE A 5 9.99 4.45 14.90
C ILE A 5 10.37 2.99 14.66
N VAL A 6 11.11 2.42 15.60
CA VAL A 6 11.48 1.00 15.64
C VAL A 6 10.89 0.33 16.88
N MET A 7 10.96 -0.99 16.92
CA MET A 7 10.78 -1.76 18.15
C MET A 7 12.06 -1.71 18.99
N GLN A 8 11.95 -1.57 20.31
CA GLN A 8 13.05 -1.83 21.24
C GLN A 8 12.99 -3.28 21.71
N HIS A 9 14.14 -3.98 21.71
CA HIS A 9 14.22 -5.34 22.24
C HIS A 9 14.10 -5.33 23.77
N ILE A 10 13.21 -6.18 24.29
CA ILE A 10 13.13 -6.57 25.70
C ILE A 10 13.03 -8.10 25.80
N GLU A 11 13.50 -8.70 26.88
CA GLU A 11 13.37 -10.15 27.05
C GLU A 11 11.91 -10.58 27.28
N GLY A 12 11.53 -11.72 26.71
CA GLY A 12 10.21 -12.31 26.93
C GLY A 12 9.94 -13.50 26.01
N LYS A 13 8.82 -14.17 26.25
CA LYS A 13 8.38 -15.33 25.44
C LYS A 13 7.38 -14.87 24.36
N PRO A 14 7.38 -15.47 23.16
CA PRO A 14 6.38 -15.20 22.12
C PRO A 14 4.94 -15.23 22.67
N GLY A 15 4.13 -14.26 22.26
CA GLY A 15 2.76 -14.07 22.75
C GLY A 15 2.63 -13.58 24.20
N LYS A 16 3.74 -13.34 24.91
CA LYS A 16 3.79 -12.75 26.25
C LYS A 16 4.67 -11.50 26.34
N VAL A 17 5.68 -11.40 25.48
CA VAL A 17 6.45 -10.17 25.25
C VAL A 17 5.59 -9.14 24.52
N TYR A 18 5.88 -7.85 24.73
CA TYR A 18 5.34 -6.77 23.91
C TYR A 18 6.42 -5.70 23.75
N TYR A 19 7.10 -5.71 22.59
CA TYR A 19 8.19 -4.78 22.31
C TYR A 19 7.67 -3.32 22.31
N PRO A 20 8.23 -2.42 23.16
CA PRO A 20 7.84 -1.02 23.14
C PRO A 20 8.38 -0.32 21.88
N LEU A 21 7.73 0.79 21.51
CA LEU A 21 8.14 1.64 20.42
C LEU A 21 9.17 2.68 20.90
N VAL A 22 10.20 2.91 20.11
CA VAL A 22 11.16 4.01 20.36
C VAL A 22 11.45 4.76 19.06
N ILE A 23 11.61 6.07 19.18
CA ILE A 23 12.11 6.93 18.09
C ILE A 23 13.63 6.77 18.03
N LYS A 24 14.15 6.65 16.81
CA LYS A 24 15.58 6.79 16.49
C LYS A 24 15.72 7.87 15.42
N ASP A 25 16.68 8.78 15.59
CA ASP A 25 17.30 9.43 14.44
C ASP A 25 17.99 8.37 13.57
N ILE A 26 17.77 8.42 12.26
CA ILE A 26 18.46 7.54 11.30
C ILE A 26 19.33 8.38 10.35
N PRO A 27 20.45 7.84 9.82
CA PRO A 27 21.22 8.55 8.80
C PRO A 27 20.34 8.91 7.60
N THR A 28 20.48 10.13 7.07
CA THR A 28 19.74 10.55 5.86
C THR A 28 20.07 9.59 4.71
N PRO A 29 19.09 8.86 4.15
CA PRO A 29 19.37 7.87 3.13
C PRO A 29 19.73 8.54 1.79
N SER A 30 20.86 8.12 1.21
CA SER A 30 21.31 8.60 -0.10
C SER A 30 20.68 7.78 -1.24
N PRO A 31 20.02 8.41 -2.23
CA PRO A 31 19.47 7.69 -3.38
C PRO A 31 20.58 7.18 -4.31
N GLY A 32 20.47 5.91 -4.72
CA GLY A 32 21.19 5.36 -5.85
C GLY A 32 20.67 5.91 -7.20
N PRO A 33 21.29 5.54 -8.34
CA PRO A 33 21.02 6.18 -9.62
C PRO A 33 19.55 6.14 -10.08
N LYS A 34 18.77 5.13 -9.70
CA LYS A 34 17.34 4.98 -10.05
C LYS A 34 16.37 5.21 -8.89
N ASP A 35 16.86 5.63 -7.73
CA ASP A 35 16.04 5.74 -6.54
C ASP A 35 15.33 7.09 -6.45
N LEU A 36 14.22 7.09 -5.72
CA LEU A 36 13.44 8.25 -5.34
C LEU A 36 13.58 8.46 -3.83
N THR A 37 13.96 9.66 -3.41
CA THR A 37 13.83 10.08 -2.01
C THR A 37 12.40 10.57 -1.80
N ILE A 38 11.69 9.95 -0.86
CA ILE A 38 10.28 10.21 -0.58
C ILE A 38 10.16 10.70 0.85
N GLN A 39 9.59 11.90 1.04
CA GLN A 39 9.12 12.35 2.34
C GLN A 39 7.78 11.68 2.62
N ILE A 40 7.69 10.89 3.69
CA ILE A 40 6.45 10.19 4.06
C ILE A 40 5.54 11.16 4.79
N HIS A 41 4.31 11.31 4.28
CA HIS A 41 3.26 12.10 4.91
C HIS A 41 2.35 11.24 5.78
N ALA A 42 2.12 9.98 5.41
CA ALA A 42 1.33 9.04 6.21
C ALA A 42 1.76 7.58 6.01
N ALA A 43 1.64 6.78 7.07
CA ALA A 43 1.91 5.34 7.08
C ALA A 43 0.78 4.59 7.83
N ALA A 44 0.51 3.33 7.48
CA ALA A 44 -0.63 2.60 8.05
C ALA A 44 -0.26 1.25 8.69
N LEU A 45 -0.91 0.95 9.81
CA LEU A 45 -0.70 -0.29 10.57
C LEU A 45 -1.33 -1.49 9.86
N ASN A 46 -0.68 -2.64 9.97
CA ASN A 46 -1.20 -3.96 9.60
C ASN A 46 -1.12 -4.93 10.78
N HIS A 47 -1.89 -6.01 10.72
CA HIS A 47 -1.93 -7.00 11.81
C HIS A 47 -0.57 -7.69 12.05
N ARG A 48 0.27 -7.80 11.01
CA ARG A 48 1.67 -8.26 11.14
C ARG A 48 2.50 -7.39 12.08
N ASP A 49 2.23 -6.09 12.15
CA ASP A 49 3.04 -5.13 12.93
C ASP A 49 2.71 -5.26 14.43
N PHE A 50 1.46 -5.64 14.76
CA PHE A 50 1.08 -6.07 16.10
C PHE A 50 1.72 -7.42 16.49
N PHE A 51 1.68 -8.42 15.59
CA PHE A 51 2.34 -9.71 15.82
C PHE A 51 3.86 -9.62 15.94
N LEU A 52 4.52 -8.71 15.20
CA LEU A 52 5.94 -8.40 15.35
C LEU A 52 6.27 -7.97 16.79
N ARG A 53 5.47 -7.05 17.35
CA ARG A 53 5.63 -6.58 18.74
C ARG A 53 5.42 -7.69 19.77
N GLN A 54 4.61 -8.70 19.46
CA GLN A 54 4.39 -9.86 20.32
C GLN A 54 5.40 -11.02 20.11
N ALA A 55 6.39 -10.86 19.24
CA ALA A 55 7.26 -11.93 18.74
C ALA A 55 6.49 -13.14 18.15
N LEU A 56 5.29 -12.91 17.63
CA LEU A 56 4.46 -13.89 16.93
C LEU A 56 4.63 -13.84 15.40
N TYR A 57 5.45 -12.93 14.89
CA TYR A 57 5.81 -12.82 13.47
C TYR A 57 7.29 -13.19 13.25
N PRO A 58 7.65 -13.90 12.16
CA PRO A 58 9.03 -14.32 11.92
C PRO A 58 10.05 -13.18 11.81
N SER A 59 11.28 -13.46 12.23
CA SER A 59 12.47 -12.63 12.01
C SER A 59 12.33 -11.13 12.34
N PRO A 60 11.86 -10.75 13.55
CA PRO A 60 11.73 -9.36 13.96
C PRO A 60 13.08 -8.62 13.98
N SER A 61 13.05 -7.32 13.72
CA SER A 61 14.19 -6.41 13.75
C SER A 61 13.92 -5.21 14.67
N PHE A 62 14.96 -4.73 15.34
CA PHE A 62 14.93 -3.63 16.30
C PHE A 62 15.64 -2.36 15.77
N ASP A 63 16.13 -2.43 14.53
CA ASP A 63 16.87 -1.36 13.84
C ASP A 63 16.26 -1.00 12.47
N VAL A 64 15.28 -1.77 12.01
CA VAL A 64 14.49 -1.47 10.82
C VAL A 64 13.20 -0.76 11.25
N PRO A 65 12.82 0.39 10.64
CA PRO A 65 11.56 1.08 10.92
C PRO A 65 10.34 0.15 10.80
N LEU A 66 9.29 0.41 11.56
CA LEU A 66 8.04 -0.35 11.44
C LEU A 66 7.24 0.00 10.17
N LEU A 67 6.19 -0.79 9.94
CA LEU A 67 5.16 -0.64 8.91
C LEU A 67 5.63 -0.86 7.45
N ALA A 68 4.68 -1.33 6.64
CA ALA A 68 4.88 -1.66 5.22
C ALA A 68 4.17 -0.69 4.25
N ASP A 69 3.17 0.06 4.75
CA ASP A 69 2.35 0.96 3.96
C ASP A 69 2.80 2.41 4.14
N GLY A 70 2.97 3.13 3.03
CA GLY A 70 3.38 4.53 3.05
C GLY A 70 2.84 5.31 1.86
N TYR A 71 2.42 6.54 2.13
CA TYR A 71 2.14 7.59 1.17
C TYR A 71 3.08 8.77 1.43
N GLY A 72 3.58 9.39 0.36
CA GLY A 72 4.50 10.50 0.47
C GLY A 72 4.68 11.28 -0.83
N ILE A 73 5.58 12.26 -0.79
CA ILE A 73 5.95 13.11 -1.92
C ILE A 73 7.42 12.86 -2.28
N VAL A 74 7.72 12.67 -3.57
CA VAL A 74 9.10 12.54 -4.06
C VAL A 74 9.81 13.89 -3.98
N THR A 75 10.77 14.03 -3.07
CA THR A 75 11.52 15.27 -2.81
C THR A 75 12.87 15.33 -3.50
N ALA A 76 13.48 14.19 -3.82
CA ALA A 76 14.67 14.11 -4.67
C ALA A 76 14.67 12.81 -5.51
N ILE A 77 15.51 12.78 -6.55
CA ILE A 77 15.62 11.67 -7.50
C ILE A 77 17.09 11.35 -7.80
N GLY A 78 17.38 10.08 -8.05
CA GLY A 78 18.67 9.61 -8.53
C GLY A 78 19.00 10.13 -9.93
N THR A 79 20.29 10.14 -10.27
CA THR A 79 20.83 10.74 -11.52
C THR A 79 20.30 10.13 -12.82
N SER A 80 19.71 8.93 -12.75
CA SER A 80 19.18 8.14 -13.87
C SER A 80 17.68 7.82 -13.72
N ALA A 81 17.01 8.30 -12.66
CA ALA A 81 15.58 8.13 -12.44
C ALA A 81 14.77 9.11 -13.31
N SER A 82 13.51 8.79 -13.61
CA SER A 82 12.65 9.64 -14.42
C SER A 82 12.38 10.98 -13.72
N LYS A 83 12.78 12.09 -14.37
CA LYS A 83 12.49 13.46 -13.91
C LYS A 83 11.00 13.73 -13.67
N SER A 84 10.12 12.94 -14.27
CA SER A 84 8.67 13.04 -14.03
C SER A 84 8.24 12.63 -12.62
N TRP A 85 9.11 12.04 -11.80
CA TRP A 85 8.76 11.67 -10.42
C TRP A 85 8.86 12.83 -9.44
N LEU A 86 9.72 13.82 -9.66
CA LEU A 86 9.95 14.90 -8.70
C LEU A 86 8.65 15.67 -8.42
N GLY A 87 8.30 15.82 -7.14
CA GLY A 87 7.05 16.44 -6.68
C GLY A 87 5.79 15.58 -6.80
N LYS A 88 5.84 14.36 -7.35
CA LYS A 88 4.67 13.47 -7.38
C LYS A 88 4.33 12.96 -5.98
N LYS A 89 3.02 12.91 -5.72
CA LYS A 89 2.40 12.11 -4.66
C LYS A 89 2.44 10.64 -5.07
N VAL A 90 2.95 9.76 -4.21
CA VAL A 90 3.19 8.34 -4.48
C VAL A 90 2.77 7.46 -3.32
N ILE A 91 2.42 6.21 -3.64
CA ILE A 91 2.24 5.12 -2.68
C ILE A 91 3.27 4.02 -2.93
N LEU A 92 3.82 3.47 -1.84
CA LEU A 92 4.89 2.48 -1.91
C LEU A 92 4.33 1.06 -2.12
N THR A 93 5.01 0.26 -2.95
CA THR A 93 4.79 -1.19 -3.00
C THR A 93 5.21 -1.78 -1.64
N PRO A 94 4.34 -2.55 -0.94
CA PRO A 94 4.56 -2.99 0.43
C PRO A 94 5.47 -4.24 0.56
N GLY A 95 6.04 -4.73 -0.53
CA GLY A 95 6.99 -5.85 -0.54
C GLY A 95 7.90 -5.85 -1.78
N ARG A 96 8.94 -6.70 -1.75
CA ARG A 96 10.04 -6.77 -2.73
C ARG A 96 10.26 -8.20 -3.20
N GLY A 97 10.78 -8.35 -4.41
CA GLY A 97 11.12 -9.65 -5.01
C GLY A 97 9.96 -10.32 -5.78
N TRP A 98 8.91 -9.56 -6.10
CA TRP A 98 7.81 -10.01 -6.98
C TRP A 98 7.55 -8.96 -8.05
N LYS A 99 7.61 -9.32 -9.34
CA LYS A 99 7.41 -8.39 -10.46
C LYS A 99 6.05 -8.59 -11.12
N ASP A 100 5.86 -9.70 -11.83
CA ASP A 100 4.64 -9.99 -12.60
C ASP A 100 4.22 -11.46 -12.67
N SER A 101 5.02 -12.39 -12.14
CA SER A 101 4.67 -13.82 -12.06
C SER A 101 3.29 -14.07 -11.41
N PRO A 102 2.35 -14.79 -12.06
CA PRO A 102 1.01 -15.03 -11.51
C PRO A 102 1.01 -16.07 -10.38
N ASP A 103 1.97 -17.00 -10.36
CA ASP A 103 2.01 -18.13 -9.42
C ASP A 103 2.49 -17.71 -8.04
N GLY A 104 3.66 -17.07 -8.00
CA GLY A 104 4.39 -16.70 -6.78
C GLY A 104 5.61 -15.83 -7.10
N PRO A 105 6.29 -15.29 -6.06
CA PRO A 105 7.47 -14.44 -6.22
C PRO A 105 8.59 -15.11 -7.02
N GLU A 106 9.14 -14.40 -7.99
CA GLU A 106 10.16 -14.90 -8.93
C GLU A 106 11.60 -14.51 -8.57
N SER A 107 11.83 -13.73 -7.51
CA SER A 107 13.20 -13.41 -7.07
C SER A 107 13.91 -14.63 -6.47
N PRO A 108 15.17 -14.93 -6.86
CA PRO A 108 15.99 -15.97 -6.23
C PRO A 108 16.25 -15.74 -4.73
N SER A 109 16.13 -14.50 -4.24
CA SER A 109 16.21 -14.16 -2.81
C SER A 109 14.93 -14.46 -2.02
N GLY A 110 13.88 -14.96 -2.68
CA GLY A 110 12.53 -14.99 -2.15
C GLY A 110 11.91 -13.60 -2.03
N TYR A 111 10.78 -13.53 -1.31
CA TYR A 111 9.97 -12.33 -1.13
C TYR A 111 10.13 -11.73 0.26
N ALA A 112 10.20 -10.41 0.34
CA ALA A 112 10.26 -9.69 1.61
C ALA A 112 9.16 -8.63 1.71
N ILE A 113 8.55 -8.52 2.89
CA ILE A 113 7.57 -7.48 3.22
C ILE A 113 8.30 -6.36 3.97
N LEU A 114 7.97 -5.10 3.68
CA LEU A 114 8.57 -3.95 4.35
C LEU A 114 8.26 -3.93 5.86
N GLY A 115 9.13 -3.28 6.63
CA GLY A 115 8.89 -2.89 8.02
C GLY A 115 9.17 -3.97 9.07
N GLY A 116 9.99 -3.62 10.06
CA GLY A 116 10.16 -4.34 11.33
C GLY A 116 10.76 -5.75 11.26
N THR A 117 11.27 -6.19 10.11
CA THR A 117 11.83 -7.54 9.91
C THR A 117 13.29 -7.51 9.44
N LYS A 118 14.01 -8.62 9.63
CA LYS A 118 15.39 -8.79 9.13
C LYS A 118 15.48 -9.14 7.63
N THR A 119 14.35 -9.39 6.97
CA THR A 119 14.26 -9.78 5.55
C THR A 119 14.35 -8.61 4.58
N PHE A 120 14.07 -7.37 5.02
CA PHE A 120 14.31 -6.16 4.25
C PHE A 120 14.60 -4.99 5.19
N SER A 121 15.58 -4.14 4.86
CA SER A 121 16.11 -3.10 5.76
C SER A 121 15.33 -1.78 5.74
N LEU A 122 14.09 -1.77 5.25
CA LEU A 122 13.26 -0.58 5.09
C LEU A 122 11.84 -0.80 5.60
N GLY A 123 11.31 0.19 6.32
CA GLY A 123 9.91 0.31 6.73
C GLY A 123 9.41 1.73 6.52
N THR A 124 8.10 1.93 6.56
CA THR A 124 7.46 3.19 6.16
C THR A 124 7.18 4.15 7.33
N LEU A 125 7.35 3.72 8.57
CA LEU A 125 7.23 4.59 9.76
C LEU A 125 8.53 5.36 10.02
N SER A 126 8.91 6.17 9.02
CA SER A 126 10.07 7.06 8.99
C SER A 126 9.72 8.30 8.18
N GLU A 127 10.22 9.48 8.56
CA GLU A 127 9.96 10.74 7.88
C GLU A 127 10.44 10.74 6.41
N VAL A 128 11.50 9.99 6.12
CA VAL A 128 12.10 9.85 4.79
C VAL A 128 12.41 8.39 4.50
N VAL A 129 12.12 7.95 3.26
CA VAL A 129 12.52 6.65 2.71
C VAL A 129 13.15 6.83 1.32
N VAL A 130 13.95 5.85 0.90
CA VAL A 130 14.57 5.79 -0.44
C VAL A 130 14.26 4.44 -1.06
N VAL A 131 13.69 4.45 -2.27
CA VAL A 131 13.28 3.24 -3.02
C VAL A 131 13.49 3.45 -4.52
N SER A 132 13.76 2.37 -5.26
CA SER A 132 13.83 2.39 -6.72
C SER A 132 12.51 2.90 -7.35
N GLU A 133 12.60 3.62 -8.46
CA GLU A 133 11.45 4.23 -9.15
C GLU A 133 10.39 3.23 -9.64
N ASP A 134 10.72 1.94 -9.70
CA ASP A 134 9.83 0.85 -10.07
C ASP A 134 9.18 0.14 -8.86
N GLU A 135 9.38 0.64 -7.64
CA GLU A 135 8.79 0.14 -6.39
C GLU A 135 7.69 1.07 -5.82
N VAL A 136 7.25 2.07 -6.59
CA VAL A 136 6.14 2.98 -6.29
C VAL A 136 5.10 3.02 -7.40
N GLU A 137 3.88 3.41 -7.06
CA GLU A 137 2.85 3.83 -8.03
C GLU A 137 2.35 5.25 -7.69
N PRO A 138 1.86 6.03 -8.68
CA PRO A 138 1.25 7.33 -8.42
C PRO A 138 0.07 7.20 -7.47
N ALA A 139 -0.01 8.09 -6.46
CA ALA A 139 -1.11 8.08 -5.50
C ALA A 139 -2.45 8.48 -6.15
N PRO A 140 -3.52 7.69 -6.03
CA PRO A 140 -4.87 8.10 -6.42
C PRO A 140 -5.26 9.48 -5.90
N THR A 141 -5.71 10.36 -6.80
CA THR A 141 -5.92 11.79 -6.52
C THR A 141 -7.24 12.10 -5.82
N HIS A 142 -8.20 11.18 -5.83
CA HIS A 142 -9.47 11.26 -5.09
C HIS A 142 -9.36 10.85 -3.62
N LEU A 143 -8.17 10.40 -3.20
CA LEU A 143 -7.87 9.94 -1.85
C LEU A 143 -7.04 10.96 -1.08
N SER A 144 -7.40 11.17 0.19
CA SER A 144 -6.55 11.86 1.15
C SER A 144 -5.25 11.11 1.41
N SER A 145 -4.28 11.80 2.01
CA SER A 145 -3.00 11.22 2.45
C SER A 145 -3.18 9.99 3.36
N ALA A 146 -4.20 9.99 4.22
CA ALA A 146 -4.52 8.86 5.09
C ALA A 146 -5.20 7.69 4.36
N GLU A 147 -6.13 7.96 3.43
CA GLU A 147 -6.74 6.93 2.58
C GLU A 147 -5.69 6.28 1.65
N ASN A 148 -4.78 7.07 1.09
CA ASN A 148 -3.65 6.59 0.29
C ASN A 148 -2.71 5.69 1.10
N ALA A 149 -2.33 6.08 2.32
CA ALA A 149 -1.55 5.22 3.21
C ALA A 149 -2.32 3.96 3.64
N ALA A 150 -3.65 4.01 3.73
CA ALA A 150 -4.47 2.85 4.08
C ALA A 150 -4.59 1.80 2.95
N LEU A 151 -4.22 2.14 1.71
CA LEU A 151 -4.38 1.24 0.57
C LEU A 151 -3.40 0.04 0.53
N PRO A 152 -2.07 0.18 0.58
CA PRO A 152 -1.20 -0.69 -0.24
C PRO A 152 -1.23 -2.18 0.10
N LEU A 153 -0.86 -2.58 1.32
CA LEU A 153 -0.77 -3.99 1.73
C LEU A 153 -2.14 -4.67 1.69
N THR A 154 -3.16 -4.01 2.23
CA THR A 154 -4.49 -4.61 2.34
C THR A 154 -5.28 -4.59 1.02
N GLY A 155 -5.04 -3.59 0.18
CA GLY A 155 -5.52 -3.52 -1.20
C GLY A 155 -4.87 -4.60 -2.06
N LEU A 156 -3.54 -4.70 -2.06
CA LEU A 156 -2.81 -5.72 -2.82
C LEU A 156 -3.17 -7.15 -2.41
N THR A 157 -3.19 -7.44 -1.10
CA THR A 157 -3.57 -8.76 -0.58
C THR A 157 -5.01 -9.10 -0.94
N GLY A 158 -5.94 -8.13 -0.85
CA GLY A 158 -7.34 -8.30 -1.22
C GLY A 158 -7.53 -8.50 -2.72
N TRP A 159 -6.78 -7.75 -3.53
CA TRP A 159 -6.79 -7.84 -4.99
C TRP A 159 -6.31 -9.20 -5.46
N ARG A 160 -5.13 -9.66 -5.02
CA ARG A 160 -4.63 -10.99 -5.37
C ARG A 160 -5.57 -12.09 -4.91
N ALA A 161 -6.09 -12.01 -3.69
CA ALA A 161 -7.00 -13.03 -3.17
C ALA A 161 -8.30 -13.11 -4.00
N PHE A 162 -8.90 -11.97 -4.33
CA PHE A 162 -10.16 -11.90 -5.06
C PHE A 162 -10.02 -12.01 -6.58
N MET A 163 -9.28 -11.11 -7.23
CA MET A 163 -9.13 -11.09 -8.69
C MET A 163 -8.33 -12.31 -9.18
N THR A 164 -7.09 -12.45 -8.73
CA THR A 164 -6.14 -13.43 -9.28
C THR A 164 -6.41 -14.85 -8.80
N LYS A 165 -6.50 -15.08 -7.49
CA LYS A 165 -6.52 -16.44 -6.92
C LYS A 165 -7.91 -17.04 -6.88
N SER A 166 -9.00 -16.26 -6.75
CA SER A 166 -10.35 -16.85 -6.69
C SER A 166 -10.85 -17.35 -8.05
N GLY A 167 -10.51 -16.70 -9.16
CA GLY A 167 -11.11 -16.99 -10.47
C GLY A 167 -12.64 -16.82 -10.52
N ASN A 168 -13.24 -16.15 -9.54
CA ASN A 168 -14.68 -15.88 -9.45
C ASN A 168 -14.97 -14.37 -9.31
N ALA A 169 -14.04 -13.51 -9.73
CA ALA A 169 -14.23 -12.07 -9.86
C ALA A 169 -15.07 -11.73 -11.11
N GLU A 170 -16.34 -12.13 -11.06
CA GLU A 170 -17.30 -12.00 -12.17
C GLU A 170 -18.67 -11.55 -11.64
N LYS A 171 -19.36 -10.71 -12.41
CA LYS A 171 -20.68 -10.18 -12.08
C LYS A 171 -21.68 -11.30 -11.73
N GLY A 172 -22.41 -11.14 -10.62
CA GLY A 172 -23.41 -12.12 -10.16
C GLY A 172 -22.84 -13.37 -9.45
N ARG A 173 -21.52 -13.51 -9.30
CA ARG A 173 -20.94 -14.54 -8.42
C ARG A 173 -21.27 -14.27 -6.96
N ASN A 174 -21.54 -15.33 -6.21
CA ASN A 174 -21.80 -15.24 -4.76
C ASN A 174 -20.47 -15.35 -4.00
N ILE A 175 -20.01 -14.26 -3.39
CA ILE A 175 -18.71 -14.18 -2.72
C ILE A 175 -18.93 -14.04 -1.22
N LEU A 176 -18.30 -14.91 -0.42
CA LEU A 176 -18.30 -14.79 1.04
C LEU A 176 -16.95 -14.25 1.53
N ILE A 177 -16.98 -13.19 2.32
CA ILE A 177 -15.80 -12.59 2.95
C ILE A 177 -15.91 -12.81 4.46
N THR A 178 -14.90 -13.39 5.08
CA THR A 178 -14.90 -13.62 6.54
C THR A 178 -14.22 -12.47 7.30
N GLY A 179 -14.64 -12.24 8.55
CA GLY A 179 -14.00 -11.25 9.43
C GLY A 179 -14.12 -9.80 8.96
N ILE A 180 -15.29 -9.39 8.43
CA ILE A 180 -15.48 -8.04 7.91
C ILE A 180 -15.29 -6.99 9.02
N GLY A 181 -14.59 -5.91 8.66
CA GLY A 181 -14.00 -4.94 9.58
C GLY A 181 -12.47 -4.88 9.49
N GLY A 182 -11.83 -5.98 9.11
CA GLY A 182 -10.40 -5.98 8.76
C GLY A 182 -10.12 -5.31 7.41
N GLY A 183 -8.96 -4.64 7.28
CA GLY A 183 -8.61 -3.86 6.08
C GLY A 183 -8.62 -4.67 4.78
N VAL A 184 -8.15 -5.92 4.77
CA VAL A 184 -8.21 -6.78 3.57
C VAL A 184 -9.65 -7.08 3.19
N ALA A 185 -10.47 -7.53 4.14
CA ALA A 185 -11.87 -7.86 3.93
C ALA A 185 -12.70 -6.67 3.40
N LEU A 186 -12.40 -5.44 3.85
CA LEU A 186 -13.05 -4.22 3.38
C LEU A 186 -12.59 -3.77 1.98
N ASN A 187 -11.35 -4.05 1.58
CA ASN A 187 -10.92 -3.87 0.19
C ASN A 187 -11.58 -4.91 -0.73
N VAL A 188 -11.59 -6.19 -0.34
CA VAL A 188 -12.29 -7.26 -1.08
C VAL A 188 -13.78 -6.96 -1.26
N LEU A 189 -14.44 -6.42 -0.22
CA LEU A 189 -15.85 -6.00 -0.30
C LEU A 189 -16.05 -4.95 -1.41
N GLN A 190 -15.24 -3.89 -1.42
CA GLN A 190 -15.35 -2.83 -2.43
C GLN A 190 -15.01 -3.34 -3.84
N PHE A 191 -13.97 -4.16 -4.00
CA PHE A 191 -13.61 -4.76 -5.29
C PHE A 191 -14.74 -5.66 -5.83
N ALA A 192 -15.29 -6.54 -4.99
CA ALA A 192 -16.34 -7.46 -5.40
C ALA A 192 -17.68 -6.76 -5.67
N VAL A 193 -18.03 -5.71 -4.91
CA VAL A 193 -19.20 -4.86 -5.21
C VAL A 193 -19.00 -4.10 -6.53
N ALA A 194 -17.81 -3.54 -6.80
CA ALA A 194 -17.51 -2.82 -8.04
C ALA A 194 -17.45 -3.72 -9.29
N VAL A 195 -17.15 -5.01 -9.14
CA VAL A 195 -17.31 -6.05 -10.18
C VAL A 195 -18.78 -6.46 -10.37
N GLY A 196 -19.65 -6.15 -9.41
CA GLY A 196 -21.07 -6.53 -9.43
C GLY A 196 -21.34 -7.94 -8.92
N CYS A 197 -20.48 -8.48 -8.04
CA CYS A 197 -20.73 -9.73 -7.33
C CYS A 197 -21.85 -9.58 -6.27
N ASN A 198 -22.46 -10.70 -5.89
CA ASN A 198 -23.33 -10.78 -4.72
C ASN A 198 -22.45 -11.03 -3.49
N VAL A 199 -22.06 -9.97 -2.78
CA VAL A 199 -21.13 -10.08 -1.65
C VAL A 199 -21.88 -10.35 -0.34
N TYR A 200 -21.40 -11.32 0.42
CA TYR A 200 -21.89 -11.72 1.74
C TYR A 200 -20.74 -11.69 2.75
N VAL A 201 -21.03 -11.40 4.02
CA VAL A 201 -19.98 -11.19 5.04
C VAL A 201 -20.23 -11.93 6.36
N THR A 202 -19.17 -12.28 7.08
CA THR A 202 -19.26 -12.68 8.51
C THR A 202 -18.48 -11.71 9.40
N SER A 203 -18.98 -11.45 10.62
CA SER A 203 -18.23 -10.70 11.65
C SER A 203 -18.55 -11.19 13.06
N GLY A 204 -17.82 -10.66 14.04
CA GLY A 204 -18.07 -10.87 15.47
C GLY A 204 -18.84 -9.71 16.14
N GLY A 205 -19.12 -8.63 15.41
CA GLY A 205 -19.89 -7.47 15.86
C GLY A 205 -20.92 -7.07 14.80
N GLN A 206 -22.17 -6.85 15.21
CA GLN A 206 -23.28 -6.57 14.29
C GLN A 206 -23.12 -5.21 13.60
N GLU A 207 -22.53 -4.24 14.30
CA GLU A 207 -22.23 -2.91 13.78
C GLU A 207 -21.27 -2.94 12.57
N LYS A 208 -20.40 -3.96 12.48
CA LYS A 208 -19.53 -4.17 11.31
C LYS A 208 -20.28 -4.80 10.14
N ILE A 209 -21.30 -5.62 10.41
CA ILE A 209 -22.17 -6.22 9.38
C ILE A 209 -23.09 -5.16 8.77
N GLU A 210 -23.72 -4.29 9.58
CA GLU A 210 -24.57 -3.22 9.05
C GLU A 210 -23.77 -2.17 8.27
N LYS A 211 -22.56 -1.80 8.73
CA LYS A 211 -21.63 -0.97 7.94
C LYS A 211 -21.25 -1.64 6.60
N ALA A 212 -20.99 -2.94 6.60
CA ALA A 212 -20.68 -3.67 5.37
C ALA A 212 -21.88 -3.74 4.39
N LYS A 213 -23.12 -3.85 4.90
CA LYS A 213 -24.33 -3.74 4.06
C LYS A 213 -24.49 -2.35 3.45
N ALA A 214 -24.22 -1.29 4.22
CA ALA A 214 -24.20 0.09 3.69
C ALA A 214 -23.12 0.30 2.62
N MET A 215 -22.04 -0.50 2.64
CA MET A 215 -21.00 -0.57 1.59
C MET A 215 -21.34 -1.54 0.44
N GLY A 216 -22.58 -2.08 0.37
CA GLY A 216 -23.06 -2.91 -0.74
C GLY A 216 -23.05 -4.43 -0.51
N ALA A 217 -22.71 -4.92 0.69
CA ALA A 217 -22.91 -6.34 1.01
C ALA A 217 -24.42 -6.69 1.02
N LYS A 218 -24.81 -7.73 0.28
CA LYS A 218 -26.22 -8.17 0.16
C LYS A 218 -26.74 -8.88 1.41
N GLY A 219 -25.85 -9.34 2.27
CA GLY A 219 -26.20 -10.03 3.50
C GLY A 219 -24.98 -10.29 4.39
N GLY A 220 -25.24 -10.74 5.59
CA GLY A 220 -24.21 -11.16 6.53
C GLY A 220 -24.78 -11.74 7.82
N VAL A 221 -23.90 -12.39 8.58
CA VAL A 221 -24.24 -13.13 9.81
C VAL A 221 -23.14 -13.00 10.85
N SER A 222 -23.51 -13.10 12.13
CA SER A 222 -22.53 -13.19 13.21
C SER A 222 -21.91 -14.59 13.24
N TYR A 223 -20.58 -14.69 13.16
CA TYR A 223 -19.93 -16.01 13.29
C TYR A 223 -19.99 -16.58 14.73
N LYS A 224 -20.46 -15.78 15.69
CA LYS A 224 -20.71 -16.20 17.09
C LYS A 224 -22.04 -16.94 17.27
N GLU A 225 -22.96 -16.87 16.29
CA GLU A 225 -24.26 -17.52 16.35
C GLU A 225 -24.18 -19.00 15.96
N GLU A 226 -24.88 -19.86 16.69
CA GLU A 226 -24.90 -21.30 16.37
C GLU A 226 -25.59 -21.53 15.03
N GLY A 227 -24.92 -22.28 14.14
CA GLY A 227 -25.47 -22.61 12.83
C GLY A 227 -25.60 -21.41 11.88
N TRP A 228 -24.81 -20.34 12.05
CA TRP A 228 -24.77 -19.18 11.15
C TRP A 228 -24.67 -19.54 9.66
N ASP A 229 -24.04 -20.68 9.33
CA ASP A 229 -23.94 -21.19 7.95
C ASP A 229 -25.28 -21.65 7.36
N LYS A 230 -26.27 -22.00 8.20
CA LYS A 230 -27.66 -22.22 7.78
C LYS A 230 -28.37 -20.90 7.51
N GLU A 231 -28.14 -19.88 8.33
CA GLU A 231 -28.77 -18.56 8.18
C GLU A 231 -28.25 -17.82 6.94
N LEU A 232 -26.92 -17.80 6.75
CA LEU A 232 -26.30 -17.25 5.55
C LEU A 232 -26.91 -17.86 4.28
N LYS A 233 -27.16 -19.18 4.28
CA LYS A 233 -27.75 -19.90 3.14
C LYS A 233 -29.17 -19.44 2.81
N LYS A 234 -29.96 -18.93 3.77
CA LYS A 234 -31.28 -18.33 3.51
C LYS A 234 -31.18 -16.97 2.80
N GLN A 235 -30.07 -16.26 2.97
CA GLN A 235 -29.82 -14.94 2.37
C GLN A 235 -29.31 -15.04 0.90
N LEU A 236 -29.02 -16.24 0.41
CA LEU A 236 -28.55 -16.47 -0.96
C LEU A 236 -29.69 -16.41 -1.99
N PRO A 237 -29.43 -16.07 -3.27
CA PRO A 237 -30.44 -16.08 -4.31
C PRO A 237 -31.05 -17.47 -4.51
N LYS A 238 -32.35 -17.57 -4.74
CA LYS A 238 -33.06 -18.88 -4.87
C LYS A 238 -32.60 -19.70 -6.08
N ASP A 239 -32.16 -19.01 -7.13
CA ASP A 239 -31.54 -19.53 -8.36
C ASP A 239 -30.06 -19.90 -8.18
N ARG A 240 -29.38 -19.33 -7.18
CA ARG A 240 -27.97 -19.59 -6.84
C ARG A 240 -27.80 -19.83 -5.33
N PRO A 241 -28.37 -20.91 -4.75
CA PRO A 241 -28.37 -21.14 -3.29
C PRO A 241 -27.04 -21.72 -2.77
N TYR A 242 -25.93 -21.18 -3.25
CA TYR A 242 -24.55 -21.60 -2.98
C TYR A 242 -23.58 -20.41 -3.06
N ILE A 243 -22.43 -20.51 -2.40
CA ILE A 243 -21.29 -19.60 -2.58
C ILE A 243 -20.44 -20.09 -3.76
N ASP A 244 -19.94 -19.15 -4.58
CA ASP A 244 -18.98 -19.42 -5.66
C ASP A 244 -17.54 -19.47 -5.13
N ALA A 245 -17.15 -18.50 -4.29
CA ALA A 245 -15.84 -18.44 -3.63
C ALA A 245 -15.91 -17.84 -2.21
N ILE A 246 -15.04 -18.34 -1.30
CA ILE A 246 -14.79 -17.75 0.02
C ILE A 246 -13.42 -17.06 -0.01
N ILE A 247 -13.33 -15.84 0.52
CA ILE A 247 -12.09 -15.09 0.70
C ILE A 247 -11.86 -14.91 2.20
N ASP A 248 -10.80 -15.54 2.75
CA ASP A 248 -10.65 -15.75 4.20
C ASP A 248 -9.27 -15.34 4.75
N GLY A 249 -9.29 -14.62 5.88
CA GLY A 249 -8.10 -14.24 6.65
C GLY A 249 -8.03 -14.81 8.07
N ALA A 250 -9.00 -15.63 8.48
CA ALA A 250 -9.16 -16.14 9.83
C ALA A 250 -8.54 -17.53 10.03
N GLY A 251 -8.80 -18.46 9.10
CA GLY A 251 -8.43 -19.87 9.20
C GLY A 251 -9.42 -20.68 10.06
N GLY A 252 -8.94 -21.73 10.72
CA GLY A 252 -9.77 -22.56 11.60
C GLY A 252 -10.80 -23.42 10.84
N ASP A 253 -12.09 -23.31 11.20
CA ASP A 253 -13.16 -24.18 10.69
C ASP A 253 -13.71 -23.80 9.30
N VAL A 254 -13.11 -22.80 8.64
CA VAL A 254 -13.55 -22.27 7.33
C VAL A 254 -13.73 -23.35 6.26
N VAL A 255 -12.90 -24.40 6.25
CA VAL A 255 -13.06 -25.53 5.31
C VAL A 255 -14.33 -26.35 5.61
N ALA A 256 -14.61 -26.62 6.88
CA ALA A 256 -15.78 -27.39 7.30
C ALA A 256 -17.09 -26.61 7.11
N LYS A 257 -17.07 -25.29 7.37
CA LYS A 257 -18.17 -24.36 7.08
C LYS A 257 -18.37 -24.19 5.58
N GLY A 258 -17.29 -23.90 4.86
CA GLY A 258 -17.24 -23.71 3.42
C GLY A 258 -17.75 -24.93 2.65
N ALA A 259 -17.43 -26.14 3.09
CA ALA A 259 -17.96 -27.36 2.49
C ALA A 259 -19.50 -27.48 2.53
N ARG A 260 -20.20 -26.74 3.39
CA ARG A 260 -21.68 -26.70 3.42
C ARG A 260 -22.28 -25.56 2.58
N LEU A 261 -21.50 -24.50 2.35
CA LEU A 261 -21.91 -23.27 1.66
C LEU A 261 -21.53 -23.23 0.17
N LEU A 262 -20.34 -23.74 -0.18
CA LEU A 262 -19.79 -23.71 -1.55
C LEU A 262 -20.55 -24.65 -2.50
N LYS A 263 -20.59 -24.25 -3.77
CA LYS A 263 -20.87 -25.13 -4.92
C LYS A 263 -19.85 -26.29 -4.99
N ALA A 264 -20.17 -27.33 -5.77
CA ALA A 264 -19.12 -28.25 -6.22
C ALA A 264 -18.16 -27.50 -7.17
N GLY A 265 -16.86 -27.73 -7.07
CA GLY A 265 -15.86 -26.87 -7.73
C GLY A 265 -15.79 -25.44 -7.16
N GLY A 266 -16.18 -25.27 -5.89
CA GLY A 266 -16.05 -24.00 -5.17
C GLY A 266 -14.67 -23.83 -4.54
N VAL A 267 -14.21 -22.59 -4.38
CA VAL A 267 -12.86 -22.27 -3.89
C VAL A 267 -12.87 -21.53 -2.55
N ILE A 268 -11.89 -21.82 -1.71
CA ILE A 268 -11.49 -21.02 -0.55
C ILE A 268 -10.13 -20.40 -0.87
N VAL A 269 -10.02 -19.08 -0.77
CA VAL A 269 -8.75 -18.36 -0.91
C VAL A 269 -8.30 -17.87 0.46
N GLN A 270 -7.19 -18.43 0.95
CA GLN A 270 -6.66 -18.15 2.28
C GLN A 270 -5.53 -17.13 2.20
N TYR A 271 -5.66 -16.00 2.88
CA TYR A 271 -4.62 -14.96 2.96
C TYR A 271 -4.13 -14.64 4.39
N GLY A 272 -4.72 -15.27 5.41
CA GLY A 272 -4.39 -15.00 6.82
C GLY A 272 -4.66 -16.18 7.76
N MET A 273 -4.39 -15.96 9.05
CA MET A 273 -4.50 -16.96 10.11
C MET A 273 -4.89 -16.34 11.46
N THR A 274 -5.72 -15.28 11.45
CA THR A 274 -6.06 -14.48 12.65
C THR A 274 -6.70 -15.29 13.79
N VAL A 275 -7.32 -16.45 13.50
CA VAL A 275 -7.91 -17.36 14.49
C VAL A 275 -7.05 -18.61 14.69
N SER A 276 -6.48 -19.17 13.61
CA SER A 276 -5.66 -20.40 13.69
C SER A 276 -4.67 -20.51 12.52
N PRO A 277 -3.40 -20.89 12.76
CA PRO A 277 -2.44 -21.25 11.71
C PRO A 277 -2.73 -22.61 11.06
N LYS A 278 -3.72 -23.36 11.55
CA LYS A 278 -4.12 -24.68 11.05
C LYS A 278 -5.57 -24.69 10.59
N MET A 279 -5.84 -25.48 9.56
CA MET A 279 -7.17 -25.80 9.01
C MET A 279 -7.21 -27.28 8.64
N ASP A 280 -8.34 -27.95 8.89
CA ASP A 280 -8.52 -29.36 8.50
C ASP A 280 -9.04 -29.49 7.07
N TRP A 281 -8.56 -30.49 6.33
CA TRP A 281 -9.12 -30.84 5.02
C TRP A 281 -10.09 -32.02 5.13
N SER A 282 -11.39 -31.76 4.99
CA SER A 282 -12.42 -32.78 5.19
C SER A 282 -12.74 -33.60 3.94
N MET A 283 -13.16 -34.85 4.10
CA MET A 283 -13.66 -35.67 2.97
C MET A 283 -14.88 -35.05 2.26
N ASN A 284 -15.65 -34.20 2.95
CA ASN A 284 -16.74 -33.43 2.32
C ASN A 284 -16.21 -32.35 1.34
N ALA A 285 -14.99 -31.84 1.56
CA ALA A 285 -14.33 -30.94 0.61
C ALA A 285 -13.80 -31.71 -0.61
N VAL A 286 -13.21 -32.90 -0.37
CA VAL A 286 -12.77 -33.82 -1.44
C VAL A 286 -13.94 -34.24 -2.33
N LEU A 287 -15.04 -34.74 -1.75
CA LEU A 287 -16.22 -35.20 -2.51
C LEU A 287 -16.98 -34.08 -3.24
N LYS A 288 -16.74 -32.81 -2.89
CA LYS A 288 -17.25 -31.64 -3.62
C LYS A 288 -16.27 -31.08 -4.66
N ASN A 289 -15.08 -31.67 -4.82
CA ASN A 289 -13.99 -31.11 -5.62
C ASN A 289 -13.69 -29.65 -5.27
N LEU A 290 -13.61 -29.33 -3.96
CA LEU A 290 -13.30 -27.96 -3.52
C LEU A 290 -11.81 -27.67 -3.68
N GLU A 291 -11.50 -26.41 -3.96
CA GLU A 291 -10.12 -25.91 -3.98
C GLU A 291 -9.79 -25.08 -2.73
N LEU A 292 -8.55 -25.19 -2.25
CA LEU A 292 -7.97 -24.30 -1.26
C LEU A 292 -6.72 -23.66 -1.86
N ARG A 293 -6.71 -22.33 -2.00
CA ARG A 293 -5.62 -21.57 -2.64
C ARG A 293 -5.01 -20.60 -1.65
N GLY A 294 -3.72 -20.78 -1.35
CA GLY A 294 -2.95 -19.79 -0.58
C GLY A 294 -2.72 -18.50 -1.37
N SER A 295 -2.76 -17.36 -0.68
CA SER A 295 -2.61 -16.02 -1.26
C SER A 295 -1.90 -15.06 -0.30
N THR A 296 -0.59 -14.93 -0.45
CA THR A 296 0.21 -13.94 0.31
C THR A 296 0.45 -12.71 -0.57
N MET A 297 0.12 -11.51 -0.07
CA MET A 297 0.48 -10.22 -0.70
C MET A 297 0.13 -10.16 -2.19
N GLY A 298 1.09 -9.81 -3.06
CA GLY A 298 0.97 -9.89 -4.52
C GLY A 298 2.17 -9.28 -5.24
N SER A 299 2.12 -9.33 -6.58
CA SER A 299 3.15 -8.79 -7.48
C SER A 299 3.05 -7.27 -7.66
N ARG A 300 4.08 -6.67 -8.26
CA ARG A 300 4.03 -5.25 -8.64
C ARG A 300 3.05 -4.97 -9.79
N GLN A 301 2.86 -5.91 -10.71
CA GLN A 301 1.81 -5.81 -11.71
C GLN A 301 0.42 -5.85 -11.05
N GLU A 302 0.18 -6.78 -10.12
CA GLU A 302 -1.07 -6.82 -9.34
C GLU A 302 -1.29 -5.53 -8.52
N PHE A 303 -0.22 -4.92 -8.01
CA PHE A 303 -0.29 -3.63 -7.32
C PHE A 303 -0.71 -2.50 -8.26
N ARG A 304 -0.11 -2.41 -9.45
CA ARG A 304 -0.49 -1.44 -10.49
C ARG A 304 -1.92 -1.62 -10.96
N ASP A 305 -2.34 -2.85 -11.23
CA ASP A 305 -3.71 -3.16 -11.68
C ASP A 305 -4.75 -2.80 -10.61
N MET A 306 -4.44 -3.08 -9.34
CA MET A 306 -5.24 -2.67 -8.19
C MET A 306 -5.35 -1.15 -8.07
N VAL A 307 -4.24 -0.41 -8.19
CA VAL A 307 -4.25 1.06 -8.14
C VAL A 307 -5.02 1.66 -9.33
N ALA A 308 -4.88 1.08 -10.54
CA ALA A 308 -5.65 1.49 -11.71
C ALA A 308 -7.18 1.30 -11.49
N PHE A 309 -7.59 0.14 -10.98
CA PHE A 309 -8.99 -0.15 -10.67
C PHE A 309 -9.55 0.74 -9.53
N VAL A 310 -8.74 1.06 -8.52
CA VAL A 310 -9.14 1.99 -7.44
C VAL A 310 -9.42 3.39 -7.96
N ASN A 311 -8.65 3.88 -8.93
CA ASN A 311 -8.93 5.12 -9.65
C ASN A 311 -10.20 4.97 -10.53
N GLU A 312 -10.26 3.94 -11.38
CA GLU A 312 -11.37 3.71 -12.33
C GLU A 312 -12.73 3.62 -11.64
N LYS A 313 -12.79 2.99 -10.46
CA LYS A 313 -14.01 2.78 -9.68
C LYS A 313 -14.22 3.81 -8.56
N ASN A 314 -13.35 4.81 -8.43
CA ASN A 314 -13.39 5.83 -7.36
C ASN A 314 -13.50 5.22 -5.94
N ILE A 315 -12.80 4.10 -5.72
CA ILE A 315 -12.87 3.32 -4.47
C ILE A 315 -12.12 4.03 -3.35
N LYS A 316 -12.64 4.00 -2.12
CA LYS A 316 -12.07 4.68 -0.95
C LYS A 316 -11.67 3.69 0.15
N PRO A 317 -10.37 3.52 0.46
CA PRO A 317 -9.93 2.72 1.60
C PRO A 317 -10.52 3.23 2.92
N VAL A 318 -11.17 2.35 3.68
CA VAL A 318 -11.79 2.73 4.95
C VAL A 318 -10.71 2.99 5.99
N VAL A 319 -10.53 4.25 6.39
CA VAL A 319 -9.73 4.65 7.56
C VAL A 319 -10.63 4.61 8.80
N SER A 320 -10.25 3.83 9.80
CA SER A 320 -11.01 3.69 11.06
C SER A 320 -10.65 4.77 12.09
N ARG A 321 -9.40 5.24 12.07
CA ARG A 321 -8.81 6.25 12.97
C ARG A 321 -7.44 6.66 12.42
N SER A 322 -7.07 7.93 12.58
CA SER A 322 -5.69 8.39 12.44
C SER A 322 -5.16 9.04 13.73
N VAL A 323 -3.83 9.16 13.83
CA VAL A 323 -3.11 9.96 14.83
C VAL A 323 -2.04 10.79 14.12
N LYS A 324 -1.58 11.89 14.73
CA LYS A 324 -0.69 12.87 14.07
C LYS A 324 0.63 13.06 14.81
N GLY A 325 1.71 13.22 14.02
CA GLY A 325 3.08 13.48 14.47
C GLY A 325 3.85 12.21 14.84
N ILE A 326 5.05 12.04 14.27
CA ILE A 326 5.94 10.89 14.58
C ILE A 326 6.40 10.88 16.05
N GLU A 327 6.45 12.03 16.72
CA GLU A 327 6.75 12.17 18.14
C GLU A 327 5.67 11.58 19.06
N ASN A 328 4.43 11.40 18.58
CA ASN A 328 3.29 11.02 19.42
C ASN A 328 3.23 9.51 19.65
N LEU A 329 4.30 8.95 20.25
CA LEU A 329 4.43 7.52 20.56
C LEU A 329 3.24 6.98 21.37
N LYS A 330 2.65 7.79 22.26
CA LYS A 330 1.51 7.39 23.09
C LYS A 330 0.27 7.10 22.24
N ASP A 331 -0.14 8.02 21.39
CA ASP A 331 -1.35 7.81 20.58
C ASP A 331 -1.09 6.78 19.47
N ILE A 332 0.14 6.72 18.94
CA ILE A 332 0.60 5.67 18.03
C ILE A 332 0.51 4.29 18.69
N ASP A 333 0.94 4.13 19.95
CA ASP A 333 0.84 2.87 20.70
C ASP A 333 -0.63 2.45 20.88
N SER A 334 -1.51 3.42 21.15
CA SER A 334 -2.95 3.16 21.28
C SER A 334 -3.66 2.73 19.97
N LEU A 335 -3.01 2.83 18.81
CA LEU A 335 -3.52 2.20 17.59
C LEU A 335 -3.28 0.68 17.61
N PHE A 336 -2.27 0.19 18.33
CA PHE A 336 -2.08 -1.24 18.54
C PHE A 336 -3.06 -1.80 19.59
N ASP A 337 -3.50 -0.98 20.56
CA ASP A 337 -4.64 -1.31 21.44
C ASP A 337 -5.92 -1.55 20.62
N ASP A 338 -6.22 -0.67 19.65
CA ASP A 338 -7.39 -0.83 18.76
C ASP A 338 -7.31 -2.10 17.89
N ILE A 339 -6.09 -2.58 17.57
CA ILE A 339 -5.88 -3.88 16.91
C ILE A 339 -6.11 -5.04 17.88
N ARG A 340 -5.50 -5.02 19.07
CA ARG A 340 -5.64 -6.05 20.11
C ARG A 340 -7.10 -6.27 20.49
N ASP A 341 -7.82 -5.17 20.72
CA ASP A 341 -9.20 -5.18 21.22
C ASP A 341 -10.21 -5.37 20.07
N GLY A 342 -9.75 -5.43 18.82
CA GLY A 342 -10.59 -5.64 17.63
C GLY A 342 -11.61 -4.51 17.38
N LYS A 343 -11.32 -3.28 17.84
CA LYS A 343 -12.25 -2.13 17.79
C LYS A 343 -12.39 -1.54 16.39
N GLN A 344 -11.35 -1.66 15.57
CA GLN A 344 -11.27 -1.01 14.26
C GLN A 344 -12.29 -1.52 13.23
N PHE A 345 -12.71 -0.63 12.34
CA PHE A 345 -13.44 -0.96 11.11
C PHE A 345 -12.71 -0.25 9.96
N GLY A 346 -11.77 -0.96 9.34
CA GLY A 346 -10.82 -0.37 8.39
C GLY A 346 -9.39 -0.34 8.91
N LYS A 347 -8.60 0.58 8.36
CA LYS A 347 -7.16 0.75 8.62
C LYS A 347 -6.91 1.81 9.71
N LEU A 348 -5.78 1.70 10.38
CA LEU A 348 -5.31 2.65 11.39
C LEU A 348 -4.06 3.33 10.84
N VAL A 349 -4.01 4.66 10.92
CA VAL A 349 -3.05 5.49 10.17
C VAL A 349 -2.30 6.44 11.10
N ILE A 350 -1.03 6.67 10.79
CA ILE A 350 -0.18 7.68 11.40
C ILE A 350 0.11 8.73 10.33
N GLU A 351 -0.32 9.96 10.54
CA GLU A 351 0.02 11.12 9.71
C GLU A 351 1.31 11.73 10.27
N LEU A 352 2.43 11.53 9.58
CA LEU A 352 3.76 12.00 10.00
C LEU A 352 3.89 13.51 9.77
N VAL A 353 3.39 13.99 8.62
CA VAL A 353 3.37 15.40 8.23
C VAL A 353 1.92 15.86 8.16
N THR A 354 1.59 16.93 8.86
CA THR A 354 0.32 17.64 8.65
C THR A 354 0.37 18.39 7.33
N GLU A 355 -0.44 17.98 6.35
CA GLU A 355 -0.72 18.84 5.19
C GLU A 355 -1.47 20.10 5.69
N GLU A 356 -0.83 21.26 5.58
CA GLU A 356 -1.43 22.54 5.93
C GLU A 356 -2.48 22.93 4.88
N VAL A 357 -3.73 23.04 5.32
CA VAL A 357 -4.86 23.47 4.48
C VAL A 357 -4.88 24.99 4.44
N GLY A 358 -4.13 25.55 3.48
CA GLY A 358 -3.71 26.96 3.47
C GLY A 358 -2.27 27.05 3.95
N GLY A 359 -1.36 27.51 3.09
CA GLY A 359 0.07 27.29 3.28
C GLY A 359 0.83 28.31 4.15
N ILE A 360 2.13 28.03 4.29
CA ILE A 360 3.17 28.75 5.06
C ILE A 360 3.34 28.23 6.50
N SER A 361 4.16 27.18 6.62
CA SER A 361 4.61 26.64 7.91
C SER A 361 5.76 27.45 8.49
N MET A 362 5.48 28.30 9.49
CA MET A 362 6.51 29.10 10.19
C MET A 362 7.33 28.29 11.22
N LEU A 363 7.67 27.04 10.91
CA LEU A 363 8.39 26.13 11.82
C LEU A 363 9.70 25.55 11.27
N ASN A 364 10.15 25.93 10.06
CA ASN A 364 11.44 25.51 9.50
C ASN A 364 12.12 26.55 8.59
N ILE A 365 12.15 27.82 9.01
CA ILE A 365 12.97 28.87 8.35
C ILE A 365 14.30 29.03 9.08
N SER A 366 15.22 28.10 8.86
CA SER A 366 16.61 28.14 9.34
C SER A 366 17.59 28.64 8.27
N HIS A 367 17.13 29.55 7.40
CA HIS A 367 17.93 30.13 6.31
C HIS A 367 17.90 31.68 6.39
N PRO A 368 19.03 32.34 6.71
CA PRO A 368 19.04 33.75 7.13
C PRO A 368 18.50 34.72 6.07
N VAL A 369 18.75 34.43 4.78
CA VAL A 369 18.35 35.25 3.63
C VAL A 369 16.84 35.53 3.57
N ILE A 370 16.00 34.67 4.15
CA ILE A 370 14.53 34.87 4.15
C ILE A 370 14.10 35.87 5.23
N TRP A 371 14.83 35.97 6.35
CA TRP A 371 14.46 36.89 7.44
C TRP A 371 14.75 38.34 7.05
N ASP A 372 15.90 38.61 6.43
CA ASP A 372 16.25 39.95 5.92
C ASP A 372 15.25 40.45 4.87
N LEU A 373 14.71 39.54 4.03
CA LEU A 373 13.71 39.89 3.02
C LEU A 373 12.33 40.23 3.63
N LEU A 374 11.98 39.64 4.77
CA LEU A 374 10.76 39.93 5.51
C LEU A 374 10.87 41.17 6.42
N MET A 375 12.08 41.51 6.90
CA MET A 375 12.33 42.68 7.75
C MET A 375 12.61 43.97 6.97
N SER A 376 13.00 43.88 5.69
CA SER A 376 13.36 45.04 4.85
C SER A 376 12.17 45.77 4.20
N THR A 377 10.94 45.31 4.40
CA THR A 377 9.72 45.91 3.80
C THR A 377 8.96 46.86 4.71
N HIS A 378 9.37 47.04 5.98
CA HIS A 378 8.82 48.08 6.86
C HIS A 378 9.58 49.41 6.72
N ILE A 379 9.23 50.16 5.65
CA ILE A 379 9.37 51.62 5.65
C ILE A 379 7.96 52.21 5.60
N THR A 380 7.66 53.06 6.58
CA THR A 380 6.38 53.75 6.71
C THR A 380 6.29 54.94 5.76
N ASP A 381 5.19 55.06 5.03
CA ASP A 381 4.58 56.36 4.77
C ASP A 381 3.05 56.22 4.74
N ASP A 382 2.34 57.23 5.22
CA ASP A 382 0.89 57.19 5.41
C ASP A 382 0.15 57.83 4.22
N THR A 383 -0.80 57.10 3.62
CA THR A 383 -2.17 57.51 3.23
C THR A 383 -2.72 56.66 2.07
N HIS A 384 -4.06 56.62 1.97
CA HIS A 384 -4.85 56.04 0.86
C HIS A 384 -4.92 54.50 0.73
N GLY A 385 -5.89 53.91 1.45
CA GLY A 385 -7.03 53.27 0.79
C GLY A 385 -6.90 51.87 0.13
N TYR A 386 -7.25 50.84 0.90
CA TYR A 386 -7.99 49.61 0.55
C TYR A 386 -7.63 48.70 -0.65
N SER A 387 -7.91 47.41 -0.44
CA SER A 387 -7.97 46.28 -1.39
C SER A 387 -6.69 45.94 -2.19
N TYR A 388 -5.93 44.96 -1.69
CA TYR A 388 -5.04 44.11 -2.50
C TYR A 388 -5.00 42.64 -1.99
N ILE A 389 -6.01 42.22 -1.23
CA ILE A 389 -6.07 40.90 -0.57
C ILE A 389 -7.06 39.96 -1.30
N ASP A 390 -8.19 40.47 -1.78
CA ASP A 390 -9.25 39.65 -2.38
C ASP A 390 -8.83 38.99 -3.71
N ASP A 391 -8.02 39.66 -4.53
CA ASP A 391 -7.50 39.11 -5.79
C ASP A 391 -6.52 37.94 -5.59
N LEU A 392 -5.92 37.79 -4.40
CA LEU A 392 -5.06 36.64 -4.09
C LEU A 392 -5.86 35.36 -3.78
N LEU A 393 -7.16 35.50 -3.48
CA LEU A 393 -8.05 34.42 -3.07
C LEU A 393 -8.89 33.84 -4.24
N SER A 394 -8.80 34.43 -5.43
CA SER A 394 -9.64 34.09 -6.59
C SER A 394 -9.07 33.01 -7.53
N GLY A 395 -7.79 32.61 -7.35
CA GLY A 395 -7.21 31.44 -8.02
C GLY A 395 -6.73 31.63 -9.46
N ALA A 396 -6.41 32.86 -9.89
CA ALA A 396 -5.85 33.13 -11.22
C ALA A 396 -4.41 32.57 -11.40
N PRO A 397 -4.03 32.10 -12.62
CA PRO A 397 -2.72 31.49 -12.85
C PRO A 397 -1.57 32.50 -12.93
N ILE A 398 -0.41 32.11 -12.38
CA ILE A 398 0.79 32.97 -12.30
C ILE A 398 1.48 33.07 -13.67
N THR A 399 1.04 34.03 -14.49
CA THR A 399 1.75 34.48 -15.70
C THR A 399 1.86 36.00 -15.80
N HIS A 400 0.82 36.75 -15.41
CA HIS A 400 0.75 38.20 -15.64
C HIS A 400 1.56 39.06 -14.64
N VAL A 401 1.99 38.50 -13.50
CA VAL A 401 2.77 39.22 -12.48
C VAL A 401 4.22 39.48 -12.94
N HIS A 402 4.75 38.68 -13.87
CA HIS A 402 6.17 38.71 -14.23
C HIS A 402 6.53 39.78 -15.28
N GLU A 403 5.58 40.25 -16.09
CA GLU A 403 5.83 41.27 -17.11
C GLU A 403 5.90 42.68 -16.51
N ALA A 404 4.99 43.00 -15.58
CA ALA A 404 4.92 44.31 -14.91
C ALA A 404 6.21 44.67 -14.11
N TYR A 405 6.96 43.67 -13.65
CA TYR A 405 8.22 43.86 -12.93
C TYR A 405 9.42 44.10 -13.86
N ILE A 406 9.38 43.61 -15.11
CA ILE A 406 10.44 43.79 -16.10
C ILE A 406 10.36 45.18 -16.72
N ASP A 407 9.16 45.68 -17.00
CA ASP A 407 8.98 46.94 -17.74
C ASP A 407 9.40 48.17 -16.91
N ARG A 408 9.14 48.17 -15.59
CA ARG A 408 9.63 49.23 -14.67
C ARG A 408 11.15 49.29 -14.53
N ARG A 409 11.90 48.30 -15.00
CA ARG A 409 13.38 48.34 -15.00
C ARG A 409 13.98 48.89 -16.30
N ARG A 410 13.18 49.01 -17.38
CA ARG A 410 13.65 49.52 -18.69
C ARG A 410 13.61 51.04 -18.82
N THR A 411 12.90 51.74 -17.94
CA THR A 411 12.82 53.22 -17.95
C THR A 411 13.89 53.92 -17.11
N ALA A 412 14.77 53.18 -16.41
CA ALA A 412 15.83 53.73 -15.56
C ALA A 412 17.21 53.84 -16.25
N GLU A 413 17.46 53.08 -17.33
CA GLU A 413 18.78 52.97 -17.98
C GLU A 413 18.70 53.29 -19.49
N SER A 414 18.51 54.58 -19.83
CA SER A 414 18.45 55.02 -21.24
C SER A 414 19.11 56.38 -21.50
N SER A 415 20.34 56.57 -20.99
CA SER A 415 21.05 57.86 -21.07
C SER A 415 22.55 57.81 -21.45
N SER A 416 22.98 56.91 -22.36
CA SER A 416 24.19 57.20 -23.17
C SER A 416 24.33 56.41 -24.49
N LEU A 417 24.76 57.16 -25.50
CA LEU A 417 25.62 56.82 -26.66
C LEU A 417 25.23 55.72 -27.69
N ARG A 418 25.19 56.21 -28.94
CA ARG A 418 25.17 55.54 -30.27
C ARG A 418 26.38 54.58 -30.43
N SER A 419 26.47 53.63 -31.38
CA SER A 419 26.11 53.71 -32.82
C SER A 419 26.30 52.40 -33.63
N SER A 420 25.38 52.15 -34.59
CA SER A 420 25.53 51.48 -35.92
C SER A 420 25.93 49.97 -36.05
N PRO A 421 25.60 49.28 -37.18
CA PRO A 421 25.49 47.80 -37.24
C PRO A 421 26.17 47.07 -38.44
N SER A 422 26.17 45.72 -38.38
CA SER A 422 26.37 44.75 -39.49
C SER A 422 25.82 43.37 -39.03
N GLU A 423 24.90 42.69 -39.73
CA GLU A 423 25.11 41.72 -40.84
C GLU A 423 25.82 40.40 -40.44
N ASN A 424 25.46 39.19 -40.92
CA ASN A 424 24.28 38.71 -41.68
C ASN A 424 24.20 37.15 -41.67
N THR A 425 23.12 36.58 -42.23
CA THR A 425 23.04 35.26 -42.92
C THR A 425 22.99 33.93 -42.14
N LEU A 426 22.00 33.09 -42.52
CA LEU A 426 21.77 31.69 -42.13
C LEU A 426 22.62 30.70 -42.94
N LEU A 427 22.69 29.43 -42.52
CA LEU A 427 22.55 28.28 -43.44
C LEU A 427 22.15 26.96 -42.74
N ARG A 428 21.47 26.08 -43.49
CA ARG A 428 21.06 24.69 -43.14
C ARG A 428 21.65 23.73 -44.18
N LEU A 429 21.80 22.45 -43.80
CA LEU A 429 21.64 21.16 -44.54
C LEU A 429 22.11 20.03 -43.57
N GLY A 430 21.73 18.74 -43.61
CA GLY A 430 21.22 17.85 -44.67
C GLY A 430 22.39 17.14 -45.38
N THR A 431 22.53 15.80 -45.49
CA THR A 431 21.80 14.58 -45.02
C THR A 431 22.89 13.47 -44.73
N GLN A 432 22.75 12.13 -44.68
CA GLN A 432 21.70 11.11 -44.91
C GLN A 432 22.08 9.76 -44.21
N PHE A 433 21.26 8.70 -44.32
CA PHE A 433 21.59 7.29 -43.96
C PHE A 433 22.22 6.51 -45.14
N PRO A 434 22.79 5.31 -44.89
CA PRO A 434 22.08 4.10 -45.35
C PRO A 434 22.12 2.89 -44.37
N THR A 435 21.40 1.82 -44.73
CA THR A 435 21.10 0.60 -43.94
C THR A 435 21.89 -0.65 -44.37
N GLN A 436 22.00 -1.67 -43.52
CA GLN A 436 22.10 -3.07 -43.94
C GLN A 436 21.55 -4.05 -42.87
N ALA A 437 21.21 -5.29 -43.28
CA ALA A 437 20.64 -6.34 -42.42
C ALA A 437 20.96 -7.75 -42.96
N SER A 438 21.01 -8.76 -42.09
CA SER A 438 21.16 -10.18 -42.45
C SER A 438 20.51 -11.13 -41.41
N LYS A 439 20.48 -12.44 -41.70
CA LYS A 439 19.55 -13.44 -41.11
C LYS A 439 20.17 -14.36 -40.03
N PRO A 440 19.34 -15.07 -39.22
CA PRO A 440 19.78 -15.79 -38.01
C PRO A 440 20.22 -17.25 -38.24
N ALA A 441 20.77 -17.88 -37.19
CA ALA A 441 21.20 -19.28 -37.12
C ALA A 441 20.61 -20.03 -35.90
N SER A 442 20.78 -21.36 -35.86
CA SER A 442 19.97 -22.32 -35.08
C SER A 442 20.54 -22.78 -33.73
N SER A 443 19.65 -23.27 -32.86
CA SER A 443 19.96 -23.96 -31.61
C SER A 443 20.22 -25.47 -31.78
N PRO A 444 20.95 -26.12 -30.84
CA PRO A 444 20.86 -27.55 -30.56
C PRO A 444 20.03 -27.83 -29.30
N LYS A 445 19.41 -29.02 -29.23
CA LYS A 445 18.75 -29.55 -28.03
C LYS A 445 19.74 -30.36 -27.20
N ILE A 446 19.58 -30.37 -25.87
CA ILE A 446 20.18 -31.39 -24.99
C ILE A 446 19.04 -32.07 -24.23
N SER A 447 19.08 -33.41 -24.21
CA SER A 447 18.10 -34.28 -23.54
C SER A 447 18.84 -35.26 -22.65
N ILE A 448 18.47 -35.34 -21.37
CA ILE A 448 19.05 -36.28 -20.39
C ILE A 448 17.90 -37.01 -19.69
N ASN A 449 17.99 -38.35 -19.64
CA ASN A 449 16.99 -39.21 -19.02
C ASN A 449 17.18 -39.31 -17.49
N MET A 450 16.07 -39.50 -16.77
CA MET A 450 16.09 -40.05 -15.41
C MET A 450 16.30 -41.58 -15.44
N PRO A 451 16.91 -42.15 -14.40
CA PRO A 451 16.59 -43.48 -13.88
C PRO A 451 15.79 -43.39 -12.56
N VAL A 452 14.89 -44.35 -12.31
CA VAL A 452 14.02 -44.39 -11.11
C VAL A 452 14.28 -45.65 -10.29
N THR A 453 14.79 -45.48 -9.07
CA THR A 453 14.98 -46.50 -8.01
C THR A 453 15.13 -45.78 -6.67
N SER A 454 14.67 -46.28 -5.51
CA SER A 454 13.74 -47.39 -5.22
C SER A 454 13.27 -47.28 -3.76
N THR A 455 12.08 -47.81 -3.47
CA THR A 455 11.43 -47.82 -2.15
C THR A 455 12.33 -48.27 -0.98
N PHE A 456 12.30 -47.54 0.14
CA PHE A 456 12.71 -48.05 1.45
C PHE A 456 11.58 -47.87 2.47
N LEU A 457 11.31 -48.92 3.24
CA LEU A 457 10.31 -48.95 4.30
C LEU A 457 10.95 -48.54 5.64
N TYR A 458 10.27 -47.69 6.41
CA TYR A 458 10.58 -47.50 7.83
C TYR A 458 9.28 -47.35 8.64
N LYS A 459 9.20 -48.05 9.79
CA LYS A 459 8.09 -47.92 10.75
C LYS A 459 8.47 -46.93 11.86
N PRO A 460 7.50 -46.22 12.46
CA PRO A 460 7.80 -45.01 13.21
C PRO A 460 8.29 -45.27 14.65
N GLN A 461 9.44 -44.68 14.99
CA GLN A 461 9.86 -44.46 16.37
C GLN A 461 9.41 -43.06 16.81
N LYS A 462 9.01 -42.90 18.08
CA LYS A 462 8.41 -41.67 18.61
C LYS A 462 9.38 -40.49 18.60
N PHE A 463 8.99 -39.37 18.00
CA PHE A 463 9.46 -38.04 18.37
C PHE A 463 8.27 -37.11 18.64
N ARG A 464 8.43 -36.24 19.64
CA ARG A 464 7.48 -35.19 20.03
C ARG A 464 8.11 -33.82 19.74
N ASP A 465 7.25 -32.80 19.72
CA ASP A 465 7.59 -31.40 20.02
C ASP A 465 8.57 -30.68 19.06
N ALA A 466 8.17 -30.53 17.80
CA ALA A 466 8.44 -29.31 17.03
C ALA A 466 7.40 -29.14 15.89
N ILE A 467 6.55 -28.11 15.96
CA ILE A 467 5.73 -27.67 14.82
C ILE A 467 6.06 -26.20 14.55
N GLN A 468 6.94 -25.98 13.57
CA GLN A 468 7.15 -24.71 12.89
C GLN A 468 7.15 -24.98 11.39
N TYR A 469 6.10 -24.48 10.71
CA TYR A 469 6.10 -23.90 9.37
C TYR A 469 4.85 -23.03 9.26
#